data_AF-A0A5N6UU02-F1
#
_entry.id   AF-A0A5N6UU02-F1
#
_cell.length_a   1.000
_cell.length_b   1.000
_cell.length_c   1.000
_cell.angle_alpha   90.00
_cell.angle_beta   90.00
_cell.angle_gamma   90.00
#
_symmetry.space_group_name_H-M   'P 1'
#
loop_
_entity.id
_entity.type
_entity.pdbx_description
1 polymer ?
#
loop_
_entity_poly.entity_id
_entity_poly.type
_entity_poly.pdbx_seq_one_letter_code
_entity_poly.pdbx_strand_id
1 'polypeptide(L)'
;MSSIPPEPKTPAEWLRYVQSEVITSIPSRQGQKTVQNSIIERDIYLDESKILQPPSQLWYAYTDVFAFTQPKITISPEAYGSMQIIARVLTASTPINLKVVPDTICWICLYASILDQPISVSVGNQKPLLLDLGTVTGNVGVKLIVTPDHIDLEYQQDYIRAIDEDLQASLNTQLCIARALFGRNNSIATSICSYVASMTTNIALGFYSKINARAVVLGQQLAAQETTGPDMGYAPVLKID
;
A
#
# COMPACT_ATOMS: atom_id res chain seq x y z
N MET A 1 -2.53 -13.19 24.90
CA MET A 1 -1.73 -12.82 23.71
C MET A 1 -2.68 -12.83 22.52
N SER A 2 -2.85 -11.72 21.81
CA SER A 2 -3.74 -11.68 20.64
C SER A 2 -3.05 -12.42 19.49
N SER A 3 -3.61 -13.54 19.05
CA SER A 3 -3.15 -14.24 17.85
C SER A 3 -3.33 -13.33 16.63
N ILE A 4 -2.28 -13.21 15.80
CA ILE A 4 -2.38 -12.52 14.52
C ILE A 4 -3.34 -13.31 13.62
N PRO A 5 -4.37 -12.69 13.02
CA PRO A 5 -5.22 -13.38 12.05
C PRO A 5 -4.35 -13.92 10.89
N PRO A 6 -4.53 -15.18 10.45
CA PRO A 6 -3.69 -15.75 9.41
C PRO A 6 -3.78 -14.97 8.09
N GLU A 7 -4.97 -14.48 7.75
CA GLU A 7 -5.25 -13.64 6.58
C GLU A 7 -6.33 -12.61 6.93
N PRO A 8 -5.97 -11.40 7.41
CA PRO A 8 -6.94 -10.34 7.63
C PRO A 8 -7.60 -9.92 6.31
N LYS A 9 -8.92 -9.70 6.31
CA LYS A 9 -9.71 -9.31 5.11
C LYS A 9 -10.64 -8.11 5.33
N THR A 10 -10.60 -7.54 6.53
CA THR A 10 -11.42 -6.39 6.91
C THR A 10 -10.58 -5.34 7.60
N PRO A 11 -10.97 -4.05 7.55
CA PRO A 11 -10.30 -2.98 8.29
C PRO A 11 -10.03 -3.33 9.76
N ALA A 12 -11.02 -3.93 10.45
CA ALA A 12 -10.90 -4.29 11.85
C ALA A 12 -9.86 -5.40 12.11
N GLU A 13 -9.77 -6.40 11.23
CA GLU A 13 -8.77 -7.46 11.34
C GLU A 13 -7.36 -6.95 11.04
N TRP A 14 -7.22 -6.10 10.01
CA TRP A 14 -5.96 -5.45 9.70
C TRP A 14 -5.51 -4.52 10.84
N LEU A 15 -6.43 -3.77 11.44
CA LEU A 15 -6.14 -2.94 12.60
C LEU A 15 -5.65 -3.79 13.79
N ARG A 16 -6.30 -4.93 14.06
CA ARG A 16 -5.86 -5.88 15.10
C ARG A 16 -4.46 -6.43 14.81
N TYR A 17 -4.17 -6.74 13.55
CA TYR A 17 -2.83 -7.16 13.12
C TYR A 17 -1.78 -6.09 13.42
N VAL A 18 -2.03 -4.82 13.06
CA VAL A 18 -1.08 -3.72 13.29
C VAL A 18 -0.92 -3.38 14.78
N GLN A 19 -1.95 -3.63 15.58
CA GLN A 19 -1.91 -3.49 17.04
C GLN A 19 -1.26 -4.68 17.77
N SER A 20 -0.85 -5.74 17.06
CA SER A 20 -0.17 -6.87 17.70
C SER A 20 1.20 -6.49 18.23
N GLU A 21 1.64 -7.16 19.31
CA GLU A 21 2.91 -6.88 19.99
C GLU A 21 4.10 -6.91 19.02
N VAL A 22 4.12 -7.89 18.11
CA VAL A 22 5.15 -8.07 17.08
C VAL A 22 5.27 -6.81 16.23
N ILE A 23 4.14 -6.29 15.74
CA ILE A 23 4.13 -5.12 14.87
C ILE A 23 4.44 -3.84 15.66
N THR A 24 3.88 -3.70 16.86
CA THR A 24 4.09 -2.50 17.68
C THR A 24 5.54 -2.32 18.14
N SER A 25 6.32 -3.40 18.23
CA SER A 25 7.75 -3.37 18.58
C SER A 25 8.67 -2.87 17.45
N ILE A 26 8.17 -2.77 16.21
CA ILE A 26 8.98 -2.35 15.08
C ILE A 26 9.28 -0.85 15.22
N PRO A 27 10.54 -0.42 15.06
CA PRO A 27 10.90 1.00 15.14
C PRO A 27 10.47 1.76 13.88
N SER A 28 10.37 3.09 14.00
CA SER A 28 10.18 4.00 12.87
C SER A 28 8.94 3.74 11.99
N ARG A 29 7.87 3.21 12.57
CA ARG A 29 6.63 2.82 11.85
C ARG A 29 5.93 4.01 11.19
N GLN A 30 6.01 5.15 11.85
CA GLN A 30 5.31 6.37 11.48
C GLN A 30 6.28 7.44 10.97
N GLY A 31 5.79 8.27 10.07
CA GLY A 31 6.44 9.48 9.61
C GLY A 31 5.42 10.44 9.03
N GLN A 32 5.55 11.71 9.37
CA GLN A 32 4.83 12.77 8.69
C GLN A 32 5.82 13.86 8.36
N LYS A 33 5.78 14.34 7.13
CA LYS A 33 6.68 15.36 6.62
C LYS A 33 5.89 16.37 5.81
N THR A 34 6.02 17.64 6.16
CA THR A 34 5.47 18.75 5.38
C THR A 34 6.60 19.40 4.60
N VAL A 35 6.48 19.44 3.28
CA VAL A 35 7.44 20.11 2.38
C VAL A 35 6.65 21.05 1.48
N GLN A 36 6.78 22.36 1.71
CA GLN A 36 6.05 23.38 0.95
C GLN A 36 4.52 23.10 0.94
N ASN A 37 3.95 22.81 -0.24
CA ASN A 37 2.53 22.51 -0.44
C ASN A 37 2.24 21.00 -0.45
N SER A 38 3.17 20.18 0.06
CA SER A 38 3.04 18.73 0.12
C SER A 38 3.09 18.19 1.54
N ILE A 39 2.25 17.20 1.81
CA ILE A 39 2.30 16.39 3.02
C ILE A 39 2.52 14.95 2.60
N ILE A 40 3.54 14.33 3.20
CA ILE A 40 3.83 12.92 3.07
C ILE A 40 3.51 12.27 4.42
N GLU A 41 2.62 11.28 4.39
CA GLU A 41 2.26 10.45 5.54
C GLU A 41 2.72 9.01 5.32
N ARG A 42 3.27 8.44 6.38
CA ARG A 42 3.73 7.07 6.41
C ARG A 42 3.32 6.44 7.72
N ASP A 43 2.61 5.32 7.64
CA ASP A 43 2.29 4.45 8.76
C ASP A 43 2.03 3.03 8.23
N ILE A 44 2.03 2.01 9.09
CA ILE A 44 1.65 0.65 8.71
C ILE A 44 0.14 0.58 8.40
N TYR A 45 -0.67 1.37 9.10
CA TYR A 45 -2.11 1.46 8.91
C TYR A 45 -2.53 2.92 8.80
N LEU A 46 -3.13 3.29 7.66
CA LEU A 46 -3.82 4.56 7.47
C LEU A 46 -5.28 4.28 7.10
N ASP A 47 -6.16 5.25 7.30
CA ASP A 47 -7.58 5.13 6.96
C ASP A 47 -8.11 6.37 6.23
N GLU A 48 -9.38 6.32 5.83
CA GLU A 48 -9.98 7.37 5.03
C GLU A 48 -10.09 8.72 5.73
N SER A 49 -9.91 8.79 7.06
CA SER A 49 -9.93 10.08 7.78
C SER A 49 -8.89 11.05 7.23
N LYS A 50 -7.83 10.52 6.59
CA LYS A 50 -6.75 11.29 5.96
C LYS A 50 -7.14 11.94 4.62
N ILE A 51 -8.20 11.45 3.97
CA ILE A 51 -8.58 11.87 2.61
C ILE A 51 -9.91 12.62 2.54
N LEU A 52 -10.70 12.63 3.62
CA LEU A 52 -11.96 13.39 3.69
C LEU A 52 -11.74 14.90 3.53
N GLN A 53 -10.66 15.41 4.13
CA GLN A 53 -10.17 16.77 3.94
C GLN A 53 -8.66 16.67 3.72
N PRO A 54 -8.21 16.59 2.46
CA PRO A 54 -6.78 16.48 2.16
C PRO A 54 -6.04 17.63 2.83
N PRO A 55 -4.96 17.35 3.58
CA PRO A 55 -4.33 18.35 4.44
C PRO A 55 -3.46 19.36 3.66
N SER A 56 -3.30 19.14 2.35
CA SER A 56 -2.52 19.99 1.45
C SER A 56 -2.88 19.71 -0.01
N GLN A 57 -2.52 20.65 -0.90
CA GLN A 57 -2.66 20.50 -2.35
C GLN A 57 -2.04 19.21 -2.88
N LEU A 58 -0.85 18.84 -2.40
CA LEU A 58 -0.20 17.58 -2.72
C LEU A 58 -0.20 16.68 -1.48
N TRP A 59 -0.77 15.49 -1.56
CA TRP A 59 -0.78 14.57 -0.42
C TRP A 59 -0.40 13.16 -0.86
N TYR A 60 0.55 12.56 -0.13
CA TYR A 60 1.11 11.25 -0.41
C TYR A 60 1.00 10.36 0.83
N ALA A 61 0.39 9.19 0.68
CA ALA A 61 0.32 8.16 1.70
C ALA A 61 1.10 6.93 1.29
N TYR A 62 2.07 6.53 2.12
CA TYR A 62 2.86 5.32 1.96
C TYR A 62 2.60 4.38 3.12
N THR A 63 1.83 3.31 2.87
CA THR A 63 1.37 2.43 3.94
C THR A 63 1.43 0.95 3.57
N ASP A 64 1.35 0.07 4.56
CA ASP A 64 1.12 -1.36 4.31
C ASP A 64 -0.38 -1.60 4.05
N VAL A 65 -1.24 -1.01 4.87
CA VAL A 65 -2.69 -1.14 4.79
C VAL A 65 -3.33 0.24 4.77
N PHE A 66 -4.11 0.52 3.72
CA PHE A 66 -5.04 1.64 3.71
C PHE A 66 -6.46 1.12 3.86
N ALA A 67 -7.16 1.59 4.88
CA ALA A 67 -8.49 1.13 5.22
C ALA A 67 -9.57 2.13 4.80
N PHE A 68 -10.66 1.60 4.26
CA PHE A 68 -11.90 2.28 4.03
C PHE A 68 -12.95 1.71 4.98
N THR A 69 -13.20 2.40 6.08
CA THR A 69 -14.14 1.98 7.12
C THR A 69 -15.59 2.33 6.80
N GLN A 70 -15.82 3.19 5.81
CA GLN A 70 -17.13 3.60 5.32
C GLN A 70 -17.39 3.14 3.88
N PRO A 71 -18.63 2.74 3.54
CA PRO A 71 -18.98 2.29 2.19
C PRO A 71 -19.02 3.44 1.15
N LYS A 72 -19.19 4.68 1.63
CA LYS A 72 -19.22 5.88 0.79
C LYS A 72 -18.30 6.91 1.39
N ILE A 73 -17.32 7.35 0.62
CA ILE A 73 -16.32 8.32 1.05
C ILE A 73 -16.40 9.51 0.11
N THR A 74 -16.52 10.70 0.66
CA THR A 74 -16.49 11.94 -0.13
C THR A 74 -15.10 12.54 -0.01
N ILE A 75 -14.44 12.72 -1.14
CA ILE A 75 -13.12 13.33 -1.25
C ILE A 75 -13.30 14.71 -1.87
N SER A 76 -12.80 15.74 -1.21
CA SER A 76 -12.83 17.13 -1.68
C SER A 76 -11.40 17.67 -1.83
N PRO A 77 -10.73 17.39 -2.96
CA PRO A 77 -9.37 17.87 -3.20
C PRO A 77 -9.31 19.39 -3.33
N GLU A 78 -8.16 19.98 -2.93
CA GLU A 78 -7.86 21.37 -3.27
C GLU A 78 -7.75 21.56 -4.80
N ALA A 79 -7.93 22.80 -5.26
CA ALA A 79 -7.80 23.13 -6.68
C ALA A 79 -6.41 22.74 -7.23
N TYR A 80 -6.39 22.02 -8.36
CA TYR A 80 -5.17 21.46 -8.94
C TYR A 80 -4.43 20.49 -7.99
N GLY A 81 -5.15 19.91 -7.03
CA GLY A 81 -4.61 19.02 -6.03
C GLY A 81 -4.25 17.64 -6.61
N SER A 82 -3.26 17.00 -6.00
CA SER A 82 -2.85 15.64 -6.29
C SER A 82 -2.81 14.81 -5.02
N MET A 83 -3.52 13.69 -5.03
CA MET A 83 -3.55 12.70 -3.96
C MET A 83 -2.94 11.40 -4.46
N GLN A 84 -2.13 10.76 -3.64
CA GLN A 84 -1.54 9.47 -3.97
C GLN A 84 -1.57 8.53 -2.77
N ILE A 85 -2.17 7.36 -2.94
CA ILE A 85 -2.15 6.28 -1.97
C ILE A 85 -1.35 5.14 -2.58
N ILE A 86 -0.23 4.79 -1.94
CA ILE A 86 0.50 3.56 -2.23
C ILE A 86 0.39 2.66 -1.02
N ALA A 87 -0.31 1.55 -1.21
CA ALA A 87 -0.48 0.54 -0.18
C ALA A 87 -0.15 -0.84 -0.73
N ARG A 88 0.22 -1.79 0.13
CA ARG A 88 0.15 -3.20 -0.25
C ARG A 88 -1.30 -3.65 -0.32
N VAL A 89 -2.10 -3.24 0.67
CA VAL A 89 -3.51 -3.64 0.84
C VAL A 89 -4.42 -2.41 0.85
N LEU A 90 -5.45 -2.43 0.01
CA LEU A 90 -6.64 -1.59 0.16
C LEU A 90 -7.76 -2.45 0.73
N THR A 91 -8.22 -2.13 1.93
CA THR A 91 -9.20 -2.95 2.67
C THR A 91 -10.49 -2.21 2.94
N ALA A 92 -11.60 -2.91 2.86
CA ALA A 92 -12.93 -2.45 3.25
C ALA A 92 -13.78 -3.64 3.69
N SER A 93 -14.82 -3.41 4.49
CA SER A 93 -15.74 -4.49 4.90
C SER A 93 -16.80 -4.81 3.82
N THR A 94 -17.03 -3.88 2.90
CA THR A 94 -18.01 -3.98 1.81
C THR A 94 -17.48 -3.25 0.57
N PRO A 95 -18.03 -3.48 -0.64
CA PRO A 95 -17.69 -2.67 -1.80
C PRO A 95 -17.85 -1.18 -1.50
N ILE A 96 -16.90 -0.36 -1.98
CA ILE A 96 -16.86 1.07 -1.66
C ILE A 96 -17.08 1.94 -2.88
N ASN A 97 -17.57 3.15 -2.63
CA ASN A 97 -17.63 4.23 -3.60
C ASN A 97 -16.88 5.46 -3.09
N LEU A 98 -15.88 5.89 -3.86
CA LEU A 98 -15.16 7.15 -3.67
C LEU A 98 -15.87 8.22 -4.52
N LYS A 99 -16.63 9.09 -3.87
CA LYS A 99 -17.26 10.25 -4.50
C LYS A 99 -16.28 11.41 -4.46
N VAL A 100 -15.79 11.82 -5.61
CA VAL A 100 -14.90 12.98 -5.73
C VAL A 100 -15.74 14.22 -6.00
N VAL A 101 -15.48 15.29 -5.27
CA VAL A 101 -16.11 16.60 -5.42
C VAL A 101 -15.00 17.62 -5.63
N PRO A 102 -14.52 17.79 -6.88
CA PRO A 102 -13.41 18.69 -7.16
C PRO A 102 -13.93 20.09 -7.53
N ASP A 103 -13.22 21.13 -7.09
CA ASP A 103 -13.52 22.50 -7.49
C ASP A 103 -13.00 22.80 -8.91
N THR A 104 -11.83 22.26 -9.26
CA THR A 104 -11.19 22.33 -10.58
C THR A 104 -10.72 20.95 -11.03
N ILE A 105 -9.72 20.85 -11.91
CA ILE A 105 -9.08 19.55 -12.19
C ILE A 105 -8.27 19.08 -10.98
N CYS A 106 -8.29 17.78 -10.68
CA CYS A 106 -7.43 17.15 -9.70
C CYS A 106 -6.97 15.75 -10.13
N TRP A 107 -5.96 15.24 -9.44
CA TRP A 107 -5.38 13.91 -9.69
C TRP A 107 -5.48 13.03 -8.45
N ILE A 108 -5.90 11.79 -8.62
CA ILE A 108 -5.92 10.80 -7.56
C ILE A 108 -5.25 9.54 -8.08
N CYS A 109 -4.18 9.11 -7.43
CA CYS A 109 -3.45 7.90 -7.77
C CYS A 109 -3.67 6.85 -6.68
N LEU A 110 -4.14 5.67 -7.06
CA LEU A 110 -4.31 4.53 -6.16
C LEU A 110 -3.42 3.39 -6.65
N TYR A 111 -2.53 2.89 -5.78
CA TYR A 111 -1.69 1.73 -6.03
C TYR A 111 -1.91 0.68 -4.94
N ALA A 112 -2.07 -0.58 -5.36
CA ALA A 112 -2.35 -1.69 -4.47
C ALA A 112 -1.95 -3.03 -5.08
N SER A 113 -1.43 -3.93 -4.24
CA SER A 113 -1.24 -5.33 -4.63
C SER A 113 -2.46 -6.21 -4.29
N ILE A 114 -3.20 -5.84 -3.24
CA ILE A 114 -4.34 -6.60 -2.71
C ILE A 114 -5.51 -5.65 -2.53
N LEU A 115 -6.69 -6.08 -2.99
CA LEU A 115 -7.96 -5.42 -2.75
C LEU A 115 -8.89 -6.42 -2.07
N ASP A 116 -9.31 -6.13 -0.83
CA ASP A 116 -10.26 -7.00 -0.11
C ASP A 116 -11.69 -6.84 -0.65
N GLN A 117 -12.01 -5.68 -1.23
CA GLN A 117 -13.32 -5.34 -1.79
C GLN A 117 -13.18 -4.53 -3.07
N PRO A 118 -14.18 -4.59 -3.98
CA PRO A 118 -14.21 -3.75 -5.17
C PRO A 118 -14.32 -2.26 -4.81
N ILE A 119 -13.61 -1.43 -5.57
CA ILE A 119 -13.59 0.03 -5.42
C ILE A 119 -14.23 0.66 -6.65
N SER A 120 -15.18 1.57 -6.43
CA SER A 120 -15.76 2.39 -7.50
C SER A 120 -15.51 3.87 -7.24
N VAL A 121 -15.49 4.66 -8.31
CA VAL A 121 -15.28 6.12 -8.26
C VAL A 121 -16.43 6.84 -8.95
N SER A 122 -16.81 8.02 -8.46
CA SER A 122 -17.86 8.83 -9.10
C SER A 122 -17.61 10.32 -8.92
N VAL A 123 -18.10 11.11 -9.87
CA VAL A 123 -18.11 12.59 -9.79
C VAL A 123 -19.51 13.11 -10.10
N GLY A 124 -19.93 14.16 -9.40
CA GLY A 124 -21.25 14.77 -9.57
C GLY A 124 -22.39 13.75 -9.42
N ASN A 125 -23.22 13.65 -10.46
CA ASN A 125 -24.35 12.70 -10.56
C ASN A 125 -24.07 11.54 -11.53
N GLN A 126 -22.80 11.35 -11.93
CA GLN A 126 -22.44 10.27 -12.83
C GLN A 126 -22.61 8.90 -12.14
N LYS A 127 -22.84 7.87 -12.95
CA LYS A 127 -22.83 6.50 -12.45
C LYS A 127 -21.41 6.15 -11.97
N PRO A 128 -21.28 5.44 -10.83
CA PRO A 128 -20.00 4.93 -10.39
C PRO A 128 -19.30 4.09 -11.45
N LEU A 129 -18.02 4.39 -11.67
CA LEU A 129 -17.11 3.60 -12.48
C LEU A 129 -16.41 2.59 -11.56
N LEU A 130 -16.53 1.32 -11.87
CA LEU A 130 -15.81 0.27 -11.16
C LEU A 130 -14.34 0.30 -11.60
N LEU A 131 -13.40 0.24 -10.64
CA LEU A 131 -11.97 0.23 -10.93
C LEU A 131 -11.49 -1.20 -11.20
N ASP A 132 -10.85 -1.40 -12.35
CA ASP A 132 -10.22 -2.67 -12.72
C ASP A 132 -8.80 -2.74 -12.16
N LEU A 133 -8.69 -3.03 -10.86
CA LEU A 133 -7.42 -3.17 -10.13
C LEU A 133 -7.18 -4.62 -9.67
N GLY A 134 -5.92 -5.00 -9.54
CA GLY A 134 -5.49 -6.27 -8.96
C GLY A 134 -5.07 -7.31 -9.99
N THR A 135 -4.68 -8.49 -9.49
CA THR A 135 -3.97 -9.53 -10.25
C THR A 135 -4.72 -10.05 -11.47
N VAL A 136 -6.06 -10.06 -11.44
CA VAL A 136 -6.90 -10.51 -12.57
C VAL A 136 -6.74 -9.60 -13.79
N THR A 137 -6.57 -8.29 -13.55
CA THR A 137 -6.48 -7.27 -14.61
C THR A 137 -5.04 -6.95 -14.98
N GLY A 138 -4.08 -7.30 -14.11
CA GLY A 138 -2.67 -6.93 -14.23
C GLY A 138 -2.39 -5.46 -13.87
N ASN A 139 -3.41 -4.68 -13.49
CA ASN A 139 -3.25 -3.29 -13.11
C ASN A 139 -2.89 -3.21 -11.62
N VAL A 140 -1.69 -2.70 -11.32
CA VAL A 140 -1.21 -2.46 -9.95
C VAL A 140 -1.58 -1.08 -9.42
N GLY A 141 -2.07 -0.20 -10.30
CA GLY A 141 -2.61 1.08 -9.92
C GLY A 141 -3.48 1.73 -10.98
N VAL A 142 -4.10 2.85 -10.61
CA VAL A 142 -4.90 3.69 -11.49
C VAL A 142 -4.66 5.14 -11.12
N LYS A 143 -4.50 5.98 -12.14
CA LYS A 143 -4.50 7.44 -12.02
C LYS A 143 -5.84 7.96 -12.53
N LEU A 144 -6.57 8.63 -11.65
CA LEU A 144 -7.82 9.32 -11.93
C LEU A 144 -7.47 10.76 -12.28
N ILE A 145 -7.90 11.22 -13.46
CA ILE A 145 -7.90 12.63 -13.81
C ILE A 145 -9.36 13.08 -13.67
N VAL A 146 -9.63 13.89 -12.66
CA VAL A 146 -11.01 14.24 -12.29
C VAL A 146 -11.24 15.72 -12.54
N THR A 147 -12.30 16.02 -13.26
CA THR A 147 -12.86 17.36 -13.42
C THR A 147 -14.25 17.41 -12.79
N PRO A 148 -14.88 18.58 -12.60
CA PRO A 148 -16.23 18.65 -12.01
C PRO A 148 -17.30 17.84 -12.76
N ASP A 149 -17.09 17.59 -14.05
CA ASP A 149 -18.04 16.98 -14.96
C ASP A 149 -17.69 15.56 -15.41
N HIS A 150 -16.44 15.11 -15.33
CA HIS A 150 -16.02 13.78 -15.78
C HIS A 150 -14.80 13.19 -15.01
N ILE A 151 -14.59 11.88 -15.17
CA ILE A 151 -13.42 11.14 -14.69
C ILE A 151 -12.79 10.42 -15.87
N ASP A 152 -11.51 10.67 -16.12
CA ASP A 152 -10.67 9.85 -16.99
C ASP A 152 -9.80 8.89 -16.16
N LEU A 153 -9.64 7.66 -16.65
CA LEU A 153 -8.90 6.59 -15.98
C LEU A 153 -7.65 6.21 -16.77
N GLU A 154 -6.48 6.26 -16.11
CA GLU A 154 -5.21 5.78 -16.65
C GLU A 154 -4.68 4.63 -15.78
N TYR A 155 -4.86 3.39 -16.24
CA TYR A 155 -4.36 2.21 -15.55
C TYR A 155 -2.84 2.07 -15.62
N GLN A 156 -2.24 1.54 -14.56
CA GLN A 156 -0.80 1.39 -14.38
C GLN A 156 -0.47 -0.10 -14.17
N GLN A 157 0.40 -0.63 -15.02
CA GLN A 157 0.93 -2.00 -14.90
C GLN A 157 2.23 -2.06 -14.10
N ASP A 158 2.88 -0.91 -13.91
CA ASP A 158 4.06 -0.76 -13.07
C ASP A 158 3.78 0.20 -11.91
N TYR A 159 4.49 -0.01 -10.81
CA TYR A 159 4.54 0.96 -9.73
C TYR A 159 5.37 2.19 -10.12
N ILE A 160 5.38 3.18 -9.23
CA ILE A 160 5.98 4.50 -9.46
C ILE A 160 7.45 4.38 -9.86
N ARG A 161 7.81 5.15 -10.90
CA ARG A 161 9.15 5.16 -11.50
C ARG A 161 10.04 6.30 -11.01
N ALA A 162 9.68 6.94 -9.90
CA ALA A 162 10.42 8.03 -9.30
C ALA A 162 11.18 7.56 -8.05
N ILE A 163 12.33 8.18 -7.79
CA ILE A 163 13.05 8.00 -6.53
C ILE A 163 12.32 8.78 -5.45
N ASP A 164 11.96 8.08 -4.37
CA ASP A 164 11.32 8.66 -3.19
C ASP A 164 11.88 7.98 -1.92
N GLU A 165 12.53 8.78 -1.07
CA GLU A 165 13.14 8.35 0.19
C GLU A 165 12.09 7.96 1.25
N ASP A 166 10.95 8.65 1.27
CA ASP A 166 9.87 8.39 2.22
C ASP A 166 9.16 7.07 1.85
N LEU A 167 9.00 6.79 0.55
CA LEU A 167 8.57 5.49 0.06
C LEU A 167 9.59 4.40 0.41
N GLN A 168 10.89 4.68 0.23
CA GLN A 168 11.96 3.77 0.59
C GLN A 168 11.92 3.40 2.08
N ALA A 169 11.69 4.37 2.96
CA ALA A 169 11.53 4.16 4.40
C ALA A 169 10.30 3.31 4.72
N SER A 170 9.19 3.48 3.99
CA SER A 170 7.98 2.66 4.13
C SER A 170 8.24 1.21 3.76
N LEU A 171 8.86 0.96 2.61
CA LEU A 171 9.21 -0.39 2.15
C LEU A 171 10.21 -1.10 3.09
N ASN A 172 11.18 -0.36 3.64
CA ASN A 172 12.07 -0.90 4.68
C ASN A 172 11.31 -1.31 5.94
N THR A 173 10.35 -0.49 6.38
CA THR A 173 9.49 -0.81 7.52
C THR A 173 8.71 -2.10 7.24
N GLN A 174 8.15 -2.25 6.05
CA GLN A 174 7.46 -3.47 5.64
C GLN A 174 8.38 -4.69 5.64
N LEU A 175 9.63 -4.60 5.16
CA LEU A 175 10.57 -5.72 5.25
C LEU A 175 10.94 -6.08 6.70
N CYS A 176 11.03 -5.10 7.60
CA CYS A 176 11.18 -5.37 9.03
C CYS A 176 9.97 -6.14 9.58
N ILE A 177 8.76 -5.80 9.14
CA ILE A 177 7.54 -6.53 9.48
C ILE A 177 7.61 -7.97 8.97
N ALA A 178 7.92 -8.18 7.69
CA ALA A 178 8.04 -9.52 7.10
C ALA A 178 9.02 -10.39 7.88
N ARG A 179 10.17 -9.83 8.27
CA ARG A 179 11.17 -10.53 9.08
C ARG A 179 10.66 -10.85 10.49
N ALA A 180 9.92 -9.96 11.12
CA ALA A 180 9.34 -10.19 12.44
C ALA A 180 8.21 -11.24 12.43
N LEU A 181 7.53 -11.39 11.29
CA LEU A 181 6.49 -12.39 11.06
C LEU A 181 7.03 -13.75 10.59
N PHE A 182 8.32 -13.85 10.27
CA PHE A 182 8.96 -15.11 9.87
C PHE A 182 8.74 -16.21 10.91
N GLY A 183 8.16 -17.34 10.48
CA GLY A 183 7.80 -18.46 11.35
C GLY A 183 6.59 -18.23 12.25
N ARG A 184 5.90 -17.07 12.14
CA ARG A 184 4.69 -16.72 12.91
C ARG A 184 3.47 -16.54 12.01
N ASN A 185 3.63 -15.82 10.91
CA ASN A 185 2.62 -15.67 9.86
C ASN A 185 3.33 -15.54 8.50
N ASN A 186 3.65 -16.68 7.90
CA ASN A 186 4.39 -16.74 6.65
C ASN A 186 3.59 -16.18 5.48
N SER A 187 2.25 -16.28 5.48
CA SER A 187 1.41 -15.73 4.40
C SER A 187 1.58 -14.22 4.27
N ILE A 188 1.46 -13.47 5.38
CA ILE A 188 1.67 -12.01 5.38
C ILE A 188 3.14 -11.67 5.06
N ALA A 189 4.09 -12.41 5.64
CA ALA A 189 5.51 -12.17 5.38
C ALA A 189 5.86 -12.33 3.89
N THR A 190 5.40 -13.40 3.25
CA THR A 190 5.58 -13.67 1.83
C THR A 190 4.90 -12.60 0.99
N SER A 191 3.65 -12.21 1.32
CA SER A 191 2.93 -11.13 0.65
C SER A 191 3.71 -9.82 0.66
N ILE A 192 4.29 -9.44 1.81
CA ILE A 192 5.13 -8.25 1.91
C ILE A 192 6.38 -8.37 1.05
N CYS A 193 7.09 -9.49 1.11
CA CYS A 193 8.30 -9.69 0.29
C CYS A 193 8.00 -9.58 -1.21
N SER A 194 6.92 -10.21 -1.68
CA SER A 194 6.48 -10.12 -3.08
C SER A 194 6.12 -8.69 -3.48
N TYR A 195 5.35 -7.99 -2.63
CA TYR A 195 4.99 -6.59 -2.87
C TYR A 195 6.24 -5.70 -2.95
N VAL A 196 7.12 -5.75 -1.96
CA VAL A 196 8.34 -4.92 -1.94
C VAL A 196 9.24 -5.26 -3.12
N ALA A 197 9.38 -6.54 -3.49
CA ALA A 197 10.15 -6.94 -4.67
C ALA A 197 9.57 -6.30 -5.93
N SER A 198 8.25 -6.40 -6.15
CA SER A 198 7.57 -5.81 -7.32
C SER A 198 7.67 -4.28 -7.39
N MET A 199 7.51 -3.59 -6.25
CA MET A 199 7.66 -2.15 -6.11
C MET A 199 9.07 -1.66 -6.51
N THR A 200 10.07 -2.53 -6.33
CA THR A 200 11.49 -2.19 -6.47
C THR A 200 12.17 -2.87 -7.66
N THR A 201 11.40 -3.57 -8.51
CA THR A 201 11.92 -4.29 -9.68
C THR A 201 12.49 -3.35 -10.75
N ASN A 202 12.09 -2.09 -10.79
CA ASN A 202 12.60 -1.17 -11.81
C ASN A 202 14.08 -0.80 -11.55
N ILE A 203 14.96 -1.56 -12.20
CA ILE A 203 16.43 -1.47 -12.09
C ILE A 203 16.98 -0.12 -12.56
N ALA A 204 16.25 0.64 -13.38
CA ALA A 204 16.66 1.99 -13.80
C ALA A 204 16.83 2.95 -12.61
N LEU A 205 16.24 2.62 -11.46
CA LEU A 205 16.32 3.38 -10.22
C LEU A 205 17.26 2.68 -9.23
N GLY A 206 18.53 2.43 -9.58
CA GLY A 206 19.51 1.69 -8.75
C GLY A 206 19.51 2.01 -7.23
N PHE A 207 18.97 3.17 -6.85
CA PHE A 207 18.44 3.53 -5.54
C PHE A 207 17.70 2.41 -4.76
N TYR A 208 16.81 1.62 -5.39
CA TYR A 208 16.02 0.58 -4.70
C TYR A 208 16.68 -0.82 -4.69
N SER A 209 17.81 -1.01 -5.36
CA SER A 209 18.46 -2.31 -5.55
C SER A 209 18.70 -3.10 -4.26
N LYS A 210 19.18 -2.44 -3.20
CA LYS A 210 19.44 -3.07 -1.90
C LYS A 210 18.17 -3.58 -1.23
N ILE A 211 17.06 -2.85 -1.36
CA ILE A 211 15.77 -3.24 -0.78
C ILE A 211 15.18 -4.40 -1.58
N ASN A 212 15.26 -4.32 -2.90
CA ASN A 212 14.85 -5.41 -3.78
C ASN A 212 15.57 -6.72 -3.42
N ALA A 213 16.91 -6.69 -3.33
CA ALA A 213 17.71 -7.86 -2.97
C ALA A 213 17.29 -8.45 -1.61
N ARG A 214 17.04 -7.60 -0.60
CA ARG A 214 16.55 -8.05 0.72
C ARG A 214 15.17 -8.69 0.63
N ALA A 215 14.24 -8.10 -0.14
CA ALA A 215 12.90 -8.64 -0.33
C ALA A 215 12.94 -10.02 -1.00
N VAL A 216 13.75 -10.17 -2.05
CA VAL A 216 13.94 -11.44 -2.77
C VAL A 216 14.55 -12.51 -1.88
N VAL A 217 15.64 -12.21 -1.17
CA VAL A 217 16.31 -13.18 -0.28
C VAL A 217 15.38 -13.63 0.86
N LEU A 218 14.68 -12.70 1.50
CA LEU A 218 13.74 -13.04 2.57
C LEU A 218 12.56 -13.87 2.03
N GLY A 219 12.03 -13.52 0.87
CA GLY A 219 10.97 -14.29 0.20
C GLY A 219 11.42 -15.73 -0.14
N GLN A 220 12.65 -15.91 -0.62
CA GLN A 220 13.22 -17.24 -0.87
C GLN A 220 13.38 -18.05 0.42
N GLN A 221 13.80 -17.43 1.53
CA GLN A 221 13.89 -18.08 2.83
C GLN A 221 12.52 -18.55 3.34
N LEU A 222 11.48 -17.73 3.17
CA LEU A 222 10.09 -18.08 3.54
C LEU A 222 9.58 -19.26 2.70
N ALA A 223 9.78 -19.23 1.38
CA ALA A 223 9.38 -20.33 0.49
C ALA A 223 10.12 -21.65 0.81
N ALA A 224 11.41 -21.57 1.16
CA ALA A 224 12.18 -22.73 1.59
C ALA A 224 11.64 -23.30 2.91
N GLN A 225 11.27 -22.45 3.87
CA GLN A 225 10.67 -22.89 5.14
C GLN A 225 9.31 -23.57 4.93
N GLU A 226 8.45 -23.03 4.06
CA GLU A 226 7.16 -23.67 3.72
C GLU A 226 7.34 -25.07 3.12
N THR A 227 8.40 -25.27 2.34
CA THR A 227 8.70 -26.56 1.69
C THR A 227 9.34 -27.57 2.66
N THR A 228 10.14 -27.09 3.62
CA THR A 228 11.03 -27.96 4.42
C THR A 228 10.64 -28.09 5.89
N GLY A 229 9.64 -27.33 6.35
CA GLY A 229 9.13 -27.36 7.72
C GLY A 229 9.87 -26.42 8.69
N PRO A 230 9.33 -26.21 9.90
CA PRO A 230 9.82 -25.23 10.86
C PRO A 230 11.19 -25.54 11.48
N ASP A 231 11.65 -26.79 11.41
CA ASP A 231 12.87 -27.27 12.08
C ASP A 231 14.15 -27.19 11.23
N MET A 232 14.09 -26.59 10.04
CA MET A 232 15.26 -26.41 9.19
C MET A 232 16.03 -25.13 9.55
N GLY A 233 17.23 -25.31 10.13
CA GLY A 233 18.25 -24.27 10.32
C GLY A 233 18.92 -23.82 9.02
N TYR A 234 18.12 -23.45 8.01
CA TYR A 234 18.65 -23.05 6.71
C TYR A 234 19.03 -21.55 6.73
N ALA A 235 20.33 -21.28 6.86
CA ALA A 235 20.90 -19.96 6.57
C ALA A 235 21.62 -20.03 5.21
N PRO A 236 20.99 -19.60 4.11
CA PRO A 236 21.73 -19.40 2.88
C PRO A 236 22.62 -18.18 3.07
N VAL A 237 23.89 -18.42 3.40
CA VAL A 237 24.92 -17.39 3.32
C VAL A 237 25.24 -17.24 1.84
N LEU A 238 24.82 -16.12 1.25
CA LEU A 238 25.37 -15.66 -0.02
C LEU A 238 26.89 -15.57 0.13
N LYS A 239 27.62 -16.51 -0.49
CA LYS A 239 29.05 -16.31 -0.72
C LYS A 239 29.18 -15.17 -1.71
N ILE A 240 29.74 -14.06 -1.24
CA ILE A 240 30.24 -13.00 -2.11
C ILE A 240 31.67 -13.40 -2.42
N ASP A 241 31.89 -13.94 -3.62
CA ASP A 241 33.23 -14.07 -4.21
C ASP A 241 33.54 -12.81 -5.02
#